data_AF-A0A972G6K0-F1
#
_entry.id   AF-A0A972G6K0-F1
#
_cell.length_a   1.000
_cell.length_b   1.000
_cell.length_c   1.000
_cell.angle_alpha   90.00
_cell.angle_beta   90.00
_cell.angle_gamma   90.00
#
_symmetry.space_group_name_H-M   'P 1'
#
loop_
_entity.id
_entity.type
_entity.pdbx_description
1 polymer ?
#
loop_
_entity_poly.entity_id
_entity_poly.type
_entity_poly.pdbx_seq_one_letter_code
_entity_poly.pdbx_strand_id
1 'polypeptide(L)'
;MPIPTEPIGSIPRPAELIKGIQAFQEGALSQQKLDALYDAAIRDTIARFEATGSSVITDGEQSKSNFVTYSIHRADNIAPVRPMQIPISRLPNNLPAYPSSRRLLLRRPSVCSILRRALRATHTRRLLLIWLRKLKQIIVVVSNKAHTMYKLTLPRGGGLSNSIPRGNSSRVLWI
;
A
#
# COMPACT_ATOMS: atom_id res chain seq x y z
N MET A 1 30.95 8.26 -38.90
CA MET A 1 30.09 9.33 -38.35
C MET A 1 29.57 8.85 -37.00
N PRO A 2 29.80 9.59 -35.89
CA PRO A 2 29.18 9.25 -34.61
C PRO A 2 27.65 9.37 -34.72
N ILE A 3 26.92 8.55 -33.94
CA ILE A 3 25.45 8.65 -33.84
C ILE A 3 25.14 9.92 -33.04
N PRO A 4 24.26 10.82 -33.52
CA PRO A 4 23.83 11.99 -32.75
C PRO A 4 23.23 11.57 -31.41
N THR A 5 23.64 12.24 -30.33
CA THR A 5 23.11 11.99 -28.99
C THR A 5 22.68 13.31 -28.36
N GLU A 6 21.57 13.29 -27.65
CA GLU A 6 21.03 14.44 -26.93
C GLU A 6 20.64 14.04 -25.50
N PRO A 7 20.82 14.92 -24.51
CA PRO A 7 20.32 14.71 -23.17
C PRO A 7 18.80 14.90 -23.12
N ILE A 8 18.10 14.01 -22.41
CA ILE A 8 16.65 14.10 -22.22
C ILE A 8 16.34 14.53 -20.79
N GLY A 9 15.77 15.73 -20.64
CA GLY A 9 15.13 16.17 -19.41
C GLY A 9 16.09 16.53 -18.27
N SER A 10 15.67 16.17 -17.05
CA SER A 10 16.28 16.59 -15.80
C SER A 10 17.62 15.92 -15.51
N ILE A 11 18.57 16.69 -14.96
CA ILE A 11 19.81 16.16 -14.38
C ILE A 11 19.84 16.38 -12.85
N PRO A 12 20.76 15.74 -12.11
CA PRO A 12 20.89 15.98 -10.68
C PRO A 12 21.15 17.46 -10.36
N ARG A 13 20.38 18.01 -9.42
CA ARG A 13 20.59 19.37 -8.92
C ARG A 13 21.84 19.42 -8.04
N PRO A 14 22.64 20.49 -8.11
CA PRO A 14 23.77 20.66 -7.20
C PRO A 14 23.28 20.78 -5.76
N ALA A 15 24.09 20.32 -4.80
CA ALA A 15 23.72 20.31 -3.39
C ALA A 15 23.38 21.71 -2.86
N GLU A 16 24.05 22.74 -3.36
CA GLU A 16 23.77 24.15 -3.02
C GLU A 16 22.37 24.57 -3.44
N LEU A 17 21.94 24.20 -4.65
CA LEU A 17 20.59 24.50 -5.12
C LEU A 17 19.53 23.76 -4.28
N ILE A 18 19.77 22.49 -3.94
CA ILE A 18 18.86 21.72 -3.08
C ILE A 18 18.68 22.40 -1.72
N LYS A 19 19.79 22.81 -1.09
CA LYS A 19 19.76 23.56 0.19
C LYS A 19 19.05 24.91 0.03
N GLY A 20 19.29 25.62 -1.07
CA GLY A 20 18.64 26.89 -1.36
C GLY A 20 17.13 26.78 -1.52
N ILE A 21 16.65 25.76 -2.25
CA ILE A 21 15.21 25.46 -2.39
C ILE A 21 14.60 25.18 -1.03
N GLN A 22 15.25 24.37 -0.19
CA GLN A 22 14.77 24.08 1.15
C GLN A 22 14.70 25.36 2.02
N ALA A 23 15.76 26.17 2.03
CA ALA A 23 15.79 27.42 2.79
C ALA A 23 14.72 28.42 2.32
N PHE A 24 14.42 28.47 1.02
CA PHE A 24 13.33 29.28 0.48
C PHE A 24 11.95 28.79 0.95
N GLN A 25 11.71 27.47 0.94
CA GLN A 25 10.48 26.87 1.45
C GLN A 25 10.28 27.13 2.95
N GLU A 26 11.37 27.23 3.70
CA GLU A 26 11.39 27.58 5.13
C GLU A 26 11.29 29.11 5.37
N GLY A 27 11.29 29.93 4.32
CA GLY A 27 11.23 31.39 4.42
C GLY A 27 12.55 32.06 4.82
N ALA A 28 13.65 31.31 4.89
CA ALA A 28 14.98 31.78 5.27
C ALA A 28 15.78 32.37 4.09
N LEU A 29 15.31 32.20 2.86
CA LEU A 29 15.95 32.68 1.64
C LEU A 29 14.97 33.56 0.85
N SER A 30 15.43 34.72 0.37
CA SER A 30 14.65 35.58 -0.54
C SER A 30 14.56 34.99 -1.95
N GLN A 31 13.48 35.28 -2.68
CA GLN A 31 13.31 34.87 -4.09
C GLN A 31 14.52 35.23 -4.96
N GLN A 32 15.04 36.46 -4.85
CA GLN A 32 16.21 36.91 -5.63
C GLN A 32 17.47 36.03 -5.41
N LYS A 33 17.68 35.56 -4.19
CA LYS A 33 18.80 34.66 -3.87
C LYS A 33 18.56 33.26 -4.40
N LEU A 34 17.32 32.77 -4.37
CA LEU A 34 16.97 31.49 -4.98
C LEU A 34 17.15 31.54 -6.51
N ASP A 35 16.72 32.63 -7.15
CA ASP A 35 16.88 32.83 -8.59
C ASP A 35 18.35 32.83 -9.00
N ALA A 36 19.22 33.47 -8.21
CA ALA A 36 20.66 33.43 -8.43
C ALA A 36 21.25 32.00 -8.33
N LEU A 37 20.72 31.16 -7.43
CA LEU A 37 21.13 29.75 -7.35
C LEU A 37 20.66 28.94 -8.55
N TYR A 38 19.45 29.20 -9.06
CA TYR A 38 18.97 28.58 -10.29
C TYR A 38 19.84 28.98 -11.48
N ASP A 39 20.13 30.27 -11.64
CA ASP A 39 20.98 30.78 -12.72
C ASP A 39 22.38 30.16 -12.68
N ALA A 40 22.98 30.06 -11.49
CA ALA A 40 24.28 29.43 -11.32
C ALA A 40 24.25 27.95 -11.74
N ALA A 41 23.24 27.20 -11.30
CA ALA A 41 23.08 25.79 -11.63
C ALA A 41 22.83 25.55 -13.14
N ILE A 42 22.03 26.42 -13.78
CA ILE A 42 21.76 26.35 -15.22
C ILE A 42 23.04 26.65 -16.01
N ARG A 43 23.80 27.69 -15.65
CA ARG A 43 25.06 28.03 -16.33
C ARG A 43 26.09 26.90 -16.22
N ASP A 44 26.26 26.31 -15.04
CA ASP A 44 27.15 25.16 -14.85
C ASP A 44 26.67 23.95 -15.67
N THR A 45 25.36 23.70 -15.73
CA THR A 45 24.77 22.63 -16.56
C THR A 45 25.08 22.82 -18.04
N ILE A 46 24.86 24.03 -18.56
CA ILE A 46 25.12 24.39 -19.96
C ILE A 46 26.61 24.21 -20.28
N ALA A 47 27.50 24.79 -19.46
CA ALA A 47 28.94 24.70 -19.67
C ALA A 47 29.44 23.24 -19.69
N ARG A 48 28.89 22.39 -18.81
CA ARG A 48 29.22 20.96 -18.78
C ARG A 48 28.69 20.22 -20.01
N PHE A 49 27.50 20.55 -20.49
CA PHE A 49 26.97 19.94 -21.71
C PHE A 49 27.73 20.39 -22.96
N GLU A 50 28.10 21.67 -23.07
CA GLU A 50 28.93 22.17 -24.17
C GLU A 50 30.27 21.43 -24.23
N ALA A 51 30.89 21.17 -23.07
CA ALA A 51 32.14 20.40 -22.99
C ALA A 51 32.01 18.94 -23.46
N THR A 52 30.79 18.39 -23.59
CA THR A 52 30.58 17.05 -24.17
C THR A 52 30.67 17.01 -25.69
N GLY A 53 30.58 18.17 -26.36
CA GLY A 53 30.50 18.25 -27.81
C GLY A 53 29.15 17.78 -28.40
N SER A 54 28.10 17.64 -27.58
CA SER A 54 26.76 17.34 -28.06
C SER A 54 26.21 18.51 -28.89
N SER A 55 25.55 18.19 -30.00
CA SER A 55 24.93 19.19 -30.89
C SER A 55 23.66 19.82 -30.30
N VAL A 56 23.05 19.17 -29.30
CA VAL A 56 21.82 19.62 -28.65
C VAL A 56 22.01 19.48 -27.14
N ILE A 57 21.72 20.54 -26.41
CA ILE A 57 21.88 20.60 -24.96
C ILE A 57 20.59 21.09 -24.31
N THR A 58 20.42 20.85 -23.00
CA THR A 58 19.26 21.29 -22.23
C THR A 58 19.69 22.07 -20.99
N ASP A 59 18.77 22.76 -20.34
CA ASP A 59 18.99 23.43 -19.04
C ASP A 59 19.00 22.45 -17.85
N GLY A 60 18.81 21.14 -18.12
CA GLY A 60 18.76 20.10 -17.10
C GLY A 60 17.59 20.20 -16.12
N GLU A 61 16.55 20.98 -16.45
CA GLU A 61 15.37 21.24 -15.59
C GLU A 61 15.70 21.72 -14.17
N GLN A 62 16.79 22.47 -14.02
CA GLN A 62 17.27 22.93 -12.71
C GLN A 62 16.22 23.77 -11.97
N SER A 63 15.46 24.62 -12.68
CA SER A 63 14.46 25.55 -12.14
C SER A 63 13.07 24.97 -11.92
N LYS A 64 12.76 23.81 -12.51
CA LYS A 64 11.42 23.20 -12.40
C LYS A 64 11.25 22.47 -11.06
N SER A 65 10.10 22.60 -10.42
CA SER A 65 9.83 21.90 -9.14
C SER A 65 9.76 20.37 -9.31
N ASN A 66 8.99 19.89 -10.28
CA ASN A 66 8.96 18.50 -10.75
C ASN A 66 8.31 18.43 -12.14
N PHE A 67 8.54 17.32 -12.85
CA PHE A 67 8.03 17.11 -14.21
C PHE A 67 6.49 17.09 -14.32
N VAL A 68 5.77 16.76 -13.24
CA VAL A 68 4.31 16.59 -13.28
C VAL A 68 3.57 17.92 -13.15
N THR A 69 4.05 18.82 -12.29
CA THR A 69 3.30 20.00 -11.83
C THR A 69 3.91 21.33 -12.26
N TYR A 70 5.08 21.34 -12.93
CA TYR A 70 5.72 22.60 -13.32
C TYR A 70 4.85 23.47 -14.23
N SER A 71 4.13 22.86 -15.19
CA SER A 71 3.31 23.60 -16.16
C SER A 71 2.11 24.32 -15.54
N ILE A 72 1.69 23.89 -14.35
CA ILE A 72 0.55 24.46 -13.63
C ILE A 72 0.98 25.27 -12.39
N HIS A 73 2.28 25.35 -12.11
CA HIS A 73 2.80 26.00 -10.89
C HIS A 73 2.52 27.50 -10.81
N ARG A 74 2.23 28.15 -11.94
CA ARG A 74 1.90 29.59 -12.05
C ARG A 74 0.52 29.83 -12.67
N ALA A 75 -0.35 28.83 -12.65
CA ALA A 75 -1.69 28.95 -13.22
C ALA A 75 -2.65 29.49 -12.15
N ASP A 76 -3.15 30.72 -12.36
CA ASP A 76 -4.07 31.37 -11.40
C ASP A 76 -5.50 30.79 -11.44
N ASN A 77 -5.82 30.01 -12.48
CA ASN A 77 -7.12 29.40 -12.70
C ASN A 77 -7.23 27.96 -12.17
N ILE A 78 -6.21 27.48 -11.45
CA ILE A 78 -6.19 26.13 -10.88
C ILE A 78 -6.07 26.27 -9.36
N ALA A 79 -6.93 25.56 -8.62
CA ALA A 79 -6.86 25.52 -7.17
C ALA A 79 -5.47 25.03 -6.72
N PRO A 80 -4.88 25.59 -5.65
CA PRO A 80 -3.55 25.19 -5.20
C PRO A 80 -3.44 23.68 -5.00
N VAL A 81 -2.72 23.01 -5.90
CA VAL A 81 -2.46 21.57 -5.79
C VAL A 81 -1.21 21.40 -4.95
N ARG A 82 -1.26 20.55 -3.92
CA ARG A 82 -0.03 20.17 -3.21
C ARG A 82 0.96 19.64 -4.23
N PRO A 83 2.22 20.12 -4.25
CA PRO A 83 3.22 19.61 -5.16
C PRO A 83 3.29 18.09 -5.00
N MET A 84 3.08 17.36 -6.09
CA MET A 84 3.19 15.91 -6.06
C MET A 84 4.63 15.56 -5.64
N GLN A 85 4.78 15.03 -4.43
CA GLN A 85 6.05 14.51 -3.97
C GLN A 85 6.29 13.16 -4.64
N ILE A 86 7.21 13.14 -5.60
CA ILE A 86 7.71 11.91 -6.19
C ILE A 86 8.71 11.30 -5.19
N PRO A 87 8.42 10.13 -4.59
CA PRO A 87 9.26 9.55 -3.55
C PRO A 87 10.47 8.84 -4.20
N ILE A 88 11.40 9.59 -4.78
CA ILE A 88 12.65 9.03 -5.32
C ILE A 88 13.52 8.46 -4.18
N SER A 89 13.40 9.03 -2.97
CA SER A 89 14.10 8.59 -1.75
C SER A 89 13.62 7.25 -1.16
N ARG A 90 12.56 6.64 -1.72
CA ARG A 90 12.13 5.27 -1.35
C ARG A 90 12.70 4.18 -2.23
N LEU A 91 13.52 4.52 -3.23
CA LEU A 91 14.30 3.50 -3.91
C LEU A 91 15.38 3.03 -2.92
N PRO A 92 15.47 1.72 -2.62
CA PRO A 92 16.55 1.23 -1.80
C PRO A 92 17.88 1.66 -2.44
N ASN A 93 18.80 2.19 -1.63
CA ASN A 93 20.16 2.55 -2.07
C ASN A 93 20.91 1.38 -2.74
N ASN A 94 20.40 0.17 -2.57
CA ASN A 94 20.72 -1.01 -3.36
C ASN A 94 19.51 -1.37 -4.24
N LEU A 95 19.41 -0.78 -5.43
CA LEU A 95 18.70 -1.44 -6.52
C LEU A 95 19.41 -2.81 -6.69
N PRO A 96 18.70 -3.95 -6.64
CA PRO A 96 19.33 -5.23 -6.92
C PRO A 96 20.01 -5.11 -8.29
N ALA A 97 21.29 -5.46 -8.35
CA ALA A 97 22.04 -5.44 -9.59
C ALA A 97 21.20 -6.09 -10.69
N TYR A 98 21.03 -5.37 -11.81
CA TYR A 98 20.30 -5.91 -12.96
C TYR A 98 20.94 -7.26 -13.29
N PRO A 99 20.20 -8.39 -13.22
CA PRO A 99 20.82 -9.69 -13.34
C PRO A 99 21.43 -9.80 -14.74
N SER A 100 22.76 -9.79 -14.80
CA SER A 100 23.59 -9.85 -16.01
C SER A 100 23.52 -11.20 -16.72
N SER A 101 22.51 -12.01 -16.42
CA SER A 101 22.30 -13.31 -17.04
C SER A 101 20.91 -13.35 -17.65
N ARG A 102 20.89 -13.66 -18.95
CA ARG A 102 19.76 -14.14 -19.79
C ARG A 102 18.96 -15.32 -19.18
N ARG A 103 19.15 -15.63 -17.90
CA ARG A 103 18.57 -16.76 -17.17
C ARG A 103 17.29 -16.38 -16.40
N LEU A 104 16.72 -15.21 -16.65
CA LEU A 104 15.48 -14.75 -16.02
C LEU A 104 14.23 -14.76 -16.91
N LEU A 105 14.27 -15.49 -18.03
CA LEU A 105 13.11 -15.69 -18.91
C LEU A 105 12.56 -17.12 -18.96
N LEU A 106 13.06 -18.07 -18.15
CA LEU A 106 12.65 -19.48 -18.26
C LEU A 106 12.24 -20.20 -16.97
N ARG A 107 12.07 -19.50 -15.84
CA ARG A 107 11.37 -20.10 -14.69
C ARG A 107 10.00 -19.48 -14.52
N ARG A 108 9.08 -19.88 -15.40
CA ARG A 108 7.65 -19.72 -15.12
C ARG A 108 7.32 -20.59 -13.91
N PRO A 109 6.91 -20.03 -12.75
CA PRO A 109 6.39 -20.86 -11.68
C PRO A 109 5.19 -21.64 -12.22
N SER A 110 5.16 -22.95 -12.03
CA SER A 110 4.01 -23.75 -12.46
C SER A 110 2.74 -23.20 -11.78
N VAL A 111 1.61 -23.22 -12.48
CA VAL A 111 0.29 -22.81 -11.95
C VAL A 111 0.03 -23.44 -10.57
N CYS A 112 0.53 -24.67 -10.38
CA CYS A 112 0.48 -25.45 -9.16
C CYS A 112 1.22 -24.81 -7.95
N SER A 113 2.27 -24.03 -8.20
CA SER A 113 3.02 -23.31 -7.16
C SER A 113 2.34 -21.99 -6.76
N ILE A 114 1.74 -21.29 -7.72
CA ILE A 114 0.92 -20.09 -7.49
C ILE A 114 -0.33 -20.46 -6.68
N LEU A 115 -1.03 -21.54 -7.08
CA LEU A 115 -2.18 -22.06 -6.35
C LEU A 115 -1.82 -22.50 -4.93
N ARG A 116 -0.68 -23.18 -4.72
CA ARG A 116 -0.21 -23.56 -3.37
C ARG A 116 0.17 -22.37 -2.49
N ARG A 117 0.51 -21.22 -3.08
CA ARG A 117 0.79 -19.98 -2.35
C ARG A 117 -0.49 -19.21 -2.05
N ALA A 118 -1.43 -19.17 -2.99
CA ALA A 118 -2.78 -18.63 -2.79
C ALA A 118 -3.56 -19.43 -1.73
N LEU A 119 -3.45 -20.76 -1.74
CA LEU A 119 -4.06 -21.66 -0.75
C LEU A 119 -3.40 -21.59 0.65
N ARG A 120 -2.17 -21.06 0.75
CA ARG A 120 -1.53 -20.77 2.06
C ARG A 120 -1.80 -19.34 2.53
N ALA A 121 -2.11 -18.42 1.62
CA ALA A 121 -2.52 -17.06 1.93
C ALA A 121 -3.97 -16.94 2.40
N THR A 122 -4.75 -18.02 2.33
CA THR A 122 -6.07 -18.06 2.98
C THR A 122 -5.91 -18.20 4.49
N HIS A 123 -5.69 -17.05 5.12
CA HIS A 123 -5.86 -16.74 6.54
C HIS A 123 -7.28 -17.06 7.08
N THR A 124 -8.10 -17.77 6.30
CA THR A 124 -9.51 -18.08 6.54
C THR A 124 -9.68 -19.25 7.49
N ARG A 125 -8.77 -20.25 7.54
CA ARG A 125 -8.92 -21.38 8.48
C ARG A 125 -8.82 -20.95 9.95
N ARG A 126 -7.88 -20.05 10.27
CA ARG A 126 -7.69 -19.58 11.66
C ARG A 126 -8.83 -18.65 12.10
N LEU A 127 -9.26 -17.76 11.22
CA LEU A 127 -10.41 -16.87 11.47
C LEU A 127 -11.73 -17.65 11.55
N LEU A 128 -11.94 -18.64 10.69
CA LEU A 128 -13.13 -19.52 10.73
C LEU A 128 -13.19 -20.30 12.05
N LEU A 129 -12.06 -20.85 12.52
CA LEU A 129 -12.02 -21.55 13.82
C LEU A 129 -12.29 -20.61 15.00
N ILE A 130 -11.79 -19.37 14.95
CA ILE A 130 -12.09 -18.34 15.97
C ILE A 130 -13.58 -17.97 15.93
N TRP A 131 -14.15 -17.81 14.73
CA TRP A 131 -15.55 -17.47 14.54
C TRP A 131 -16.48 -18.59 15.02
N LEU A 132 -16.19 -19.85 14.66
CA LEU A 132 -16.94 -21.03 15.12
C LEU A 132 -16.89 -21.20 16.66
N ARG A 133 -15.75 -20.89 17.29
CA ARG A 133 -15.62 -20.90 18.76
C ARG A 133 -16.50 -19.82 19.41
N LYS A 134 -16.53 -18.61 18.86
CA LYS A 134 -17.43 -17.54 19.34
C LYS A 134 -18.90 -17.92 19.15
N LEU A 135 -19.25 -18.52 18.01
CA LEU A 135 -20.63 -18.95 17.74
C LEU A 135 -21.10 -20.00 18.75
N LYS A 136 -20.26 -21.01 19.07
CA LYS A 136 -20.56 -21.99 20.12
C LYS A 136 -20.78 -21.35 21.49
N GLN A 137 -19.95 -20.38 21.88
CA GLN A 137 -20.12 -19.68 23.15
C GLN A 137 -21.45 -18.92 23.22
N ILE A 138 -21.84 -18.24 22.14
CA ILE A 138 -23.12 -17.54 22.05
C ILE A 138 -24.29 -18.51 22.19
N ILE A 139 -24.26 -19.64 21.47
CA ILE A 139 -25.31 -20.67 21.55
C ILE A 139 -25.45 -21.22 22.97
N VAL A 140 -24.35 -21.49 23.68
CA VAL A 140 -24.38 -21.97 25.07
C VAL A 140 -24.98 -20.92 26.00
N VAL A 141 -24.63 -19.63 25.85
CA VAL A 141 -25.20 -18.54 26.66
C VAL A 141 -26.69 -18.38 26.42
N VAL A 142 -27.13 -18.42 25.17
CA VAL A 142 -28.56 -18.32 24.81
C VAL A 142 -29.33 -19.53 25.34
N SER A 143 -28.79 -20.74 25.21
CA SER A 143 -29.41 -21.97 25.73
C SER A 143 -29.51 -21.95 27.26
N ASN A 144 -28.46 -21.53 27.97
CA ASN A 144 -28.50 -21.39 29.42
C ASN A 144 -29.49 -20.30 29.87
N LYS A 145 -29.58 -19.18 29.14
CA LYS A 145 -30.56 -18.13 29.45
C LYS A 145 -32.00 -18.61 29.21
N ALA A 146 -32.23 -19.40 28.16
CA ALA A 146 -33.51 -20.04 27.90
C ALA A 146 -33.86 -21.08 28.98
N HIS A 147 -32.92 -21.91 29.41
CA HIS A 147 -33.12 -22.86 30.51
C HIS A 147 -33.37 -22.18 31.87
N THR A 148 -32.72 -21.03 32.12
CA THR A 148 -32.93 -20.25 33.35
C THR A 148 -34.31 -19.59 33.34
N MET A 149 -34.74 -19.06 32.20
CA MET A 149 -36.11 -18.56 31.99
C MET A 149 -37.15 -19.67 32.19
N TYR A 150 -36.93 -20.86 31.62
CA TYR A 150 -37.87 -21.99 31.72
C TYR A 150 -37.97 -22.56 33.15
N LYS A 151 -36.88 -22.49 33.95
CA LYS A 151 -36.90 -22.87 35.37
C LYS A 151 -37.59 -21.84 36.27
N LEU A 152 -37.70 -20.58 35.84
CA LEU A 152 -38.39 -19.51 36.57
C LEU A 152 -39.90 -19.49 36.31
N THR A 153 -40.38 -20.13 35.23
CA THR A 153 -41.81 -20.16 34.85
C THR A 153 -42.54 -21.47 35.15
N LEU A 154 -41.86 -22.49 35.71
CA LEU A 154 -42.53 -23.73 36.13
C LEU A 154 -42.73 -23.75 37.67
N PRO A 155 -43.98 -23.91 38.16
CA PRO A 155 -44.25 -23.99 39.59
C PRO A 155 -43.65 -25.27 40.19
N ARG A 156 -43.02 -25.13 41.37
CA ARG A 156 -42.68 -26.28 42.23
C ARG A 156 -43.98 -26.99 42.58
N GLY A 157 -44.15 -28.22 42.11
CA GLY A 157 -45.30 -29.06 42.44
C GLY A 157 -45.41 -29.33 43.94
N GLY A 158 -46.64 -29.26 44.45
CA GLY A 158 -47.10 -30.01 45.61
C GLY A 158 -48.09 -31.08 45.14
N GLY A 159 -47.93 -32.33 45.61
CA GLY A 159 -48.76 -33.52 45.26
C GLY A 159 -50.20 -33.44 45.80
N LEU A 160 -51.11 -34.40 45.63
CA LEU A 160 -51.14 -35.84 45.27
C LEU A 160 -52.44 -36.06 44.43
N SER A 161 -52.79 -37.15 43.73
CA SER A 161 -52.67 -38.57 44.03
C SER A 161 -53.08 -39.44 42.82
N ASN A 162 -52.61 -40.70 42.86
CA ASN A 162 -53.26 -41.96 42.48
C ASN A 162 -53.42 -42.42 41.01
N SER A 163 -52.94 -43.66 40.86
CA SER A 163 -53.42 -44.77 40.04
C SER A 163 -52.95 -44.90 38.58
N ILE A 164 -52.07 -45.89 38.42
CA ILE A 164 -51.64 -46.56 37.19
C ILE A 164 -52.83 -47.36 36.60
N PRO A 165 -52.89 -47.52 35.26
CA PRO A 165 -52.79 -48.89 34.74
C PRO A 165 -51.74 -49.04 33.63
N ARG A 166 -51.22 -50.28 33.56
CA ARG A 166 -50.13 -50.78 32.72
C ARG A 166 -50.63 -51.18 31.31
N GLY A 167 -49.68 -51.25 30.37
CA GLY A 167 -49.78 -51.99 29.10
C GLY A 167 -49.89 -51.06 27.89
N ASN A 168 -49.22 -51.24 26.76
CA ASN A 168 -48.57 -52.43 26.21
C ASN A 168 -47.46 -52.04 25.21
N SER A 169 -46.59 -53.01 24.96
CA SER A 169 -45.42 -53.07 24.08
C SER A 169 -45.68 -52.68 22.61
N SER A 170 -44.69 -52.07 21.95
CA SER A 170 -44.07 -52.48 20.65
C SER A 170 -43.12 -51.36 20.17
N ARG A 171 -41.79 -51.54 20.10
CA ARG A 171 -41.00 -52.07 18.96
C ARG A 171 -41.37 -51.35 17.65
N VAL A 172 -40.47 -50.63 16.96
CA VAL A 172 -39.61 -51.10 15.84
C VAL A 172 -38.92 -49.82 15.29
N LEU A 173 -37.58 -49.70 15.30
CA LEU A 173 -36.58 -50.03 14.27
C LEU A 173 -36.40 -48.95 13.17
N TRP A 174 -35.13 -48.54 13.02
CA TRP A 174 -34.45 -47.87 11.91
C TRP A 174 -35.17 -47.77 10.55
N ILE A 175 -35.18 -46.58 9.95
CA ILE A 175 -34.23 -46.08 8.92
C ILE A 175 -34.12 -44.56 9.08
#